data_AF-A9F2F7-F1
#
_entry.id   AF-A9F2F7-F1
#
_cell.length_a   1.000
_cell.length_b   1.000
_cell.length_c   1.000
_cell.angle_alpha   90.00
_cell.angle_beta   90.00
_cell.angle_gamma   90.00
#
_symmetry.space_group_name_H-M   'P 1'
#
loop_
_entity.id
_entity.type
_entity.pdbx_description
1 polymer ?
#
loop_
_entity_poly.entity_id
_entity_poly.type
_entity_poly.pdbx_seq_one_letter_code
_entity_poly.pdbx_strand_id
1 'polypeptide(L)'
;MAARMKHAALALALWMGAFAGACGPSTPPPETAADKNDFDGESSPDEGKATADAEGAKPEKAAEAHEHEEEHEAPAKSTPIQATKFEADLKKIGINLKKIPELEKLPAGQKKKVMPLLQKALGYDTCEGCHVEGDFKKETRDMKIAREMWRNFVVPLRSESGGTLFCDSCHAGNEHVLNRKDKKALQAFMEEEYEHKLSRANKEDMECGTCHGDAMETKIIEKLWNIPK
;
A
#
# COMPACT_ATOMS: atom_id res chain seq x y z
N MET A 1 22.91 9.96 50.71
CA MET A 1 21.85 9.20 51.41
C MET A 1 20.87 8.73 50.33
N ALA A 2 21.00 7.55 49.72
CA ALA A 2 20.80 6.18 50.20
C ALA A 2 19.32 5.80 50.49
N ALA A 3 18.65 5.20 49.49
CA ALA A 3 17.58 4.17 49.56
C ALA A 3 17.16 3.87 48.10
N ARG A 4 17.33 2.71 47.42
CA ARG A 4 17.33 1.26 47.71
C ARG A 4 16.01 0.70 48.25
N MET A 5 15.13 0.24 47.35
CA MET A 5 14.26 -0.97 47.47
C MET A 5 13.90 -1.41 46.02
N LYS A 6 14.42 -2.49 45.42
CA LYS A 6 14.28 -3.94 45.69
C LYS A 6 12.82 -4.40 45.82
N HIS A 7 12.19 -4.79 44.71
CA HIS A 7 11.24 -5.91 44.69
C HIS A 7 11.37 -6.72 43.40
N ALA A 8 11.95 -7.90 43.56
CA ALA A 8 11.89 -9.03 42.64
C ALA A 8 10.95 -10.07 43.28
N ALA A 9 10.01 -10.60 42.51
CA ALA A 9 9.36 -11.92 42.66
C ALA A 9 8.29 -12.02 41.53
N LEU A 10 8.44 -12.80 40.46
CA LEU A 10 8.39 -14.27 40.37
C LEU A 10 6.96 -14.81 40.49
N ALA A 11 6.31 -15.03 39.34
CA ALA A 11 5.20 -15.96 39.18
C ALA A 11 5.23 -16.54 37.75
N LEU A 12 5.99 -17.63 37.64
CA LEU A 12 6.16 -18.44 36.45
C LEU A 12 5.05 -19.52 36.49
N ALA A 13 3.97 -19.32 35.75
CA ALA A 13 2.91 -20.31 35.60
C ALA A 13 3.08 -21.02 34.25
N LEU A 14 3.62 -22.24 34.31
CA LEU A 14 3.59 -23.22 33.24
C LEU A 14 2.14 -23.51 32.83
N TRP A 15 1.85 -23.44 31.53
CA TRP A 15 0.72 -24.14 30.94
C TRP A 15 1.22 -24.97 29.75
N MET A 16 1.55 -26.22 30.03
CA MET A 16 1.72 -27.26 29.00
C MET A 16 0.34 -27.82 28.69
N GLY A 17 -0.26 -27.36 27.59
CA GLY A 17 -1.44 -27.96 26.98
C GLY A 17 -1.03 -28.80 25.78
N ALA A 18 -1.01 -30.12 25.96
CA ALA A 18 -0.85 -31.10 24.90
C ALA A 18 -2.11 -31.14 24.03
N PHE A 19 -1.99 -30.79 22.75
CA PHE A 19 -2.98 -31.15 21.72
C PHE A 19 -2.37 -32.21 20.81
N ALA A 20 -2.76 -33.46 21.07
CA ALA A 20 -2.72 -34.53 20.10
C ALA A 20 -3.95 -34.40 19.18
N GLY A 21 -3.72 -34.29 17.87
CA GLY A 21 -4.80 -34.14 16.88
C GLY A 21 -4.35 -34.53 15.47
N ALA A 22 -4.50 -35.82 15.17
CA ALA A 22 -4.78 -36.42 13.86
C ALA A 22 -4.01 -35.93 12.61
N CYS A 23 -2.96 -36.66 12.24
CA CYS A 23 -2.51 -36.78 10.85
C CYS A 23 -3.45 -37.73 10.09
N GLY A 24 -4.26 -37.20 9.18
CA GLY A 24 -4.94 -37.98 8.14
C GLY A 24 -4.11 -37.98 6.85
N PRO A 25 -4.07 -39.07 6.06
CA PRO A 25 -3.35 -39.10 4.80
C PRO A 25 -4.12 -38.30 3.75
N SER A 26 -3.55 -37.18 3.29
CA SER A 26 -4.01 -36.48 2.09
C SER A 26 -3.27 -37.05 0.89
N THR A 27 -3.94 -37.95 0.17
CA THR A 27 -3.54 -38.41 -1.16
C THR A 27 -3.73 -37.26 -2.15
N PRO A 28 -2.70 -36.82 -2.89
CA PRO A 28 -2.89 -35.83 -3.96
C PRO A 28 -3.60 -36.46 -5.17
N PRO A 29 -4.46 -35.72 -5.89
CA PRO A 29 -4.99 -36.16 -7.17
C PRO A 29 -3.86 -36.21 -8.23
N PRO A 30 -3.99 -37.07 -9.26
CA PRO A 30 -2.98 -37.24 -10.29
C PRO A 30 -2.81 -35.98 -11.15
N GLU A 31 -1.56 -35.71 -11.50
CA GLU A 31 -1.16 -34.70 -12.48
C GLU A 31 -1.80 -35.00 -13.84
N THR A 32 -2.75 -34.17 -14.26
CA THR A 32 -3.15 -34.12 -15.66
C THR A 32 -2.13 -33.31 -16.44
N ALA A 33 -1.47 -34.01 -17.36
CA ALA A 33 -0.58 -33.48 -18.36
C ALA A 33 -1.27 -32.48 -19.32
N ALA A 34 -0.42 -31.68 -19.95
CA ALA A 34 -0.62 -30.90 -21.17
C ALA A 34 -1.33 -29.53 -20.99
N ASP A 35 -0.52 -28.47 -21.03
CA ASP A 35 -0.69 -27.48 -22.11
C ASP A 35 0.66 -26.81 -22.38
N LYS A 36 1.30 -27.19 -23.49
CA LYS A 36 2.37 -26.44 -24.12
C LYS A 36 1.68 -25.42 -25.01
N ASN A 37 1.61 -24.17 -24.58
CA ASN A 37 1.38 -23.08 -25.52
C ASN A 37 2.74 -22.47 -25.85
N ASP A 38 3.26 -22.91 -26.99
CA ASP A 38 4.29 -22.22 -27.75
C ASP A 38 3.79 -20.81 -28.09
N PHE A 39 4.43 -19.79 -27.52
CA PHE A 39 4.21 -18.39 -27.87
C PHE A 39 5.38 -17.94 -28.75
N ASP A 40 5.31 -18.28 -30.04
CA ASP A 40 6.13 -17.67 -31.08
C ASP A 40 5.47 -16.35 -31.50
N GLY A 41 5.76 -15.30 -30.74
CA GLY A 41 5.31 -13.93 -30.99
C GLY A 41 6.33 -13.11 -31.78
N GLU A 42 6.58 -13.51 -33.02
CA GLU A 42 7.36 -12.73 -34.00
C GLU A 42 6.58 -11.45 -34.36
N SER A 43 6.98 -10.31 -33.78
CA SER A 43 6.41 -9.01 -34.14
C SER A 43 7.19 -8.44 -35.34
N SER A 44 6.56 -8.48 -36.51
CA SER A 44 6.99 -7.72 -37.70
C SER A 44 6.75 -6.22 -37.50
N PRO A 45 7.59 -5.34 -38.07
CA PRO A 45 7.37 -3.90 -38.08
C PRO A 45 6.28 -3.53 -39.10
N ASP A 46 5.21 -2.89 -38.64
CA ASP A 46 4.18 -2.30 -39.50
C ASP A 46 4.68 -0.94 -40.03
N GLU A 47 5.18 -0.96 -41.27
CA GLU A 47 5.30 0.23 -42.12
C GLU A 47 3.92 0.55 -42.70
N GLY A 48 3.29 1.63 -42.23
CA GLY A 48 1.87 1.83 -42.48
C GLY A 48 1.37 3.27 -42.48
N LYS A 49 1.86 4.06 -43.43
CA LYS A 49 1.03 4.93 -44.29
C LYS A 49 0.49 6.27 -43.72
N ALA A 50 1.01 7.34 -44.32
CA ALA A 50 0.46 8.68 -44.31
C ALA A 50 -0.90 8.80 -45.04
N THR A 51 -1.82 9.50 -44.41
CA THR A 51 -2.99 10.23 -44.96
C THR A 51 -3.38 11.25 -43.89
N ALA A 52 -3.91 12.44 -44.10
CA ALA A 52 -4.06 13.37 -45.22
C ALA A 52 -4.62 14.64 -44.55
N ASP A 53 -4.24 15.83 -45.00
CA ASP A 53 -4.83 17.11 -44.59
C ASP A 53 -6.37 17.09 -44.70
N ALA A 54 -7.04 17.57 -43.65
CA ALA A 54 -8.44 17.96 -43.71
C ALA A 54 -8.62 19.32 -43.02
N GLU A 55 -8.68 20.32 -43.88
CA GLU A 55 -9.04 21.71 -43.63
C GLU A 55 -10.54 21.83 -43.29
N GLY A 56 -10.86 22.63 -42.26
CA GLY A 56 -12.08 23.43 -42.19
C GLY A 56 -13.37 22.80 -41.67
N ALA A 57 -13.71 23.11 -40.40
CA ALA A 57 -15.06 23.51 -40.02
C ALA A 57 -15.04 24.23 -38.65
N LYS A 58 -15.34 25.53 -38.65
CA LYS A 58 -15.55 26.38 -37.47
C LYS A 58 -17.00 26.20 -36.97
N PRO A 59 -17.25 25.70 -35.74
CA PRO A 59 -18.56 25.80 -35.12
C PRO A 59 -18.63 27.09 -34.29
N GLU A 60 -19.40 28.06 -34.78
CA GLU A 60 -19.99 29.11 -33.95
C GLU A 60 -21.18 28.51 -33.19
N LYS A 61 -21.05 28.40 -31.86
CA LYS A 61 -22.21 28.39 -30.98
C LYS A 61 -21.87 29.06 -29.66
N ALA A 62 -22.56 30.17 -29.41
CA ALA A 62 -22.45 31.01 -28.23
C ALA A 62 -22.57 30.17 -26.96
N ALA A 63 -21.52 30.26 -26.13
CA ALA A 63 -21.53 29.78 -24.76
C ALA A 63 -22.19 30.86 -23.89
N GLU A 64 -23.36 30.56 -23.35
CA GLU A 64 -23.86 31.24 -22.16
C GLU A 64 -22.90 30.91 -21.01
N ALA A 65 -22.16 31.93 -20.58
CA ALA A 65 -21.30 31.87 -19.42
C ALA A 65 -22.17 31.77 -18.17
N HIS A 66 -22.50 30.54 -17.78
CA HIS A 66 -22.88 30.27 -16.41
C HIS A 66 -21.62 30.40 -15.56
N GLU A 67 -21.45 31.57 -14.94
CA GLU A 67 -20.59 31.77 -13.79
C GLU A 67 -21.11 30.87 -12.66
N HIS A 68 -20.68 29.61 -12.66
CA HIS A 68 -20.67 28.82 -11.44
C HIS A 68 -19.65 29.49 -10.53
N GLU A 69 -20.13 30.28 -9.57
CA GLU A 69 -19.44 30.49 -8.31
C GLU A 69 -19.19 29.10 -7.72
N GLU A 70 -18.06 28.48 -8.07
CA GLU A 70 -17.47 27.43 -7.26
C GLU A 70 -17.16 28.09 -5.92
N GLU A 71 -18.04 27.88 -4.94
CA GLU A 71 -17.69 28.05 -3.53
C GLU A 71 -16.34 27.36 -3.34
N HIS A 72 -15.29 28.15 -3.19
CA HIS A 72 -13.94 27.68 -2.91
C HIS A 72 -13.97 27.02 -1.53
N GLU A 73 -14.39 25.76 -1.49
CA GLU A 73 -14.30 24.91 -0.32
C GLU A 73 -12.84 24.93 0.14
N ALA A 74 -12.63 25.36 1.39
CA ALA A 74 -11.31 25.40 1.99
C ALA A 74 -10.63 24.05 1.75
N PRO A 75 -9.38 24.03 1.25
CA PRO A 75 -8.81 22.81 0.73
C PRO A 75 -8.71 21.77 1.86
N ALA A 76 -9.30 20.59 1.64
CA ALA A 76 -9.34 19.51 2.62
C ALA A 76 -7.95 19.27 3.20
N LYS A 77 -7.79 19.26 4.52
CA LYS A 77 -6.47 19.03 5.15
C LYS A 77 -6.05 17.57 4.94
N SER A 78 -4.74 17.34 4.75
CA SER A 78 -4.19 15.98 4.69
C SER A 78 -4.48 15.19 5.98
N THR A 79 -4.59 13.87 5.88
CA THR A 79 -4.99 12.99 7.00
C THR A 79 -3.78 12.55 7.84
N PRO A 80 -3.65 12.95 9.13
CA PRO A 80 -2.52 12.58 9.97
C PRO A 80 -2.40 11.06 10.17
N ILE A 81 -1.17 10.57 10.34
CA ILE A 81 -0.91 9.13 10.53
C ILE A 81 -1.33 8.69 11.93
N GLN A 82 -1.97 7.54 12.03
CA GLN A 82 -2.47 6.97 13.29
C GLN A 82 -2.10 5.49 13.43
N ALA A 83 -2.07 4.99 14.66
CA ALA A 83 -2.00 3.55 14.88
C ALA A 83 -3.25 2.85 14.31
N THR A 84 -3.09 1.67 13.72
CA THR A 84 -4.22 0.93 13.14
C THR A 84 -5.26 0.57 14.20
N LYS A 85 -6.53 0.74 13.85
CA LYS A 85 -7.68 0.30 14.65
C LYS A 85 -7.99 -1.19 14.42
N PHE A 86 -7.37 -1.82 13.43
CA PHE A 86 -7.65 -3.20 13.01
C PHE A 86 -6.69 -4.24 13.59
N GLU A 87 -5.76 -3.87 14.48
CA GLU A 87 -4.77 -4.80 15.04
C GLU A 87 -5.44 -6.05 15.68
N ALA A 88 -6.51 -5.83 16.45
CA ALA A 88 -7.24 -6.92 17.10
C ALA A 88 -7.91 -7.86 16.09
N ASP A 89 -8.49 -7.32 15.02
CA ASP A 89 -9.20 -8.12 14.00
C ASP A 89 -8.23 -8.88 13.12
N LEU A 90 -7.11 -8.28 12.75
CA LEU A 90 -6.03 -8.94 12.01
C LEU A 90 -5.44 -10.09 12.82
N LYS A 91 -5.24 -9.90 14.13
CA LYS A 91 -4.82 -10.97 15.03
C LYS A 91 -5.84 -12.12 15.10
N LYS A 92 -7.14 -11.83 15.13
CA LYS A 92 -8.21 -12.87 15.08
C LYS A 92 -8.21 -13.65 13.75
N ILE A 93 -7.82 -13.02 12.64
CA ILE A 93 -7.67 -13.68 11.33
C ILE A 93 -6.39 -14.55 11.29
N GLY A 94 -5.51 -14.42 12.28
CA GLY A 94 -4.22 -15.11 12.33
C GLY A 94 -3.13 -14.39 11.55
N ILE A 95 -3.30 -13.09 11.27
CA ILE A 95 -2.27 -12.25 10.67
C ILE A 95 -1.52 -11.53 11.78
N ASN A 96 -0.22 -11.76 11.86
CA ASN A 96 0.65 -11.06 12.81
C ASN A 96 1.31 -9.87 12.13
N LEU A 97 0.88 -8.65 12.50
CA LEU A 97 1.41 -7.42 11.91
C LEU A 97 2.92 -7.19 12.12
N LYS A 98 3.57 -7.95 13.02
CA LYS A 98 5.02 -7.88 13.22
C LYS A 98 5.80 -8.82 12.30
N LYS A 99 5.14 -9.82 11.71
CA LYS A 99 5.71 -10.86 10.84
C LYS A 99 4.80 -11.10 9.65
N ILE A 100 4.49 -10.02 8.94
CA ILE A 100 3.51 -10.04 7.85
C ILE A 100 4.16 -10.67 6.61
N PRO A 101 3.60 -11.77 6.07
CA PRO A 101 3.97 -12.21 4.74
C PRO A 101 3.43 -11.21 3.69
N GLU A 102 4.02 -11.20 2.50
CA GLU A 102 3.44 -10.43 1.38
C GLU A 102 1.97 -10.81 1.18
N LEU A 103 1.14 -9.83 0.81
CA LEU A 103 -0.31 -10.00 0.69
C LEU A 103 -0.69 -11.22 -0.18
N GLU A 104 0.11 -11.50 -1.21
CA GLU A 104 -0.05 -12.61 -2.14
C GLU A 104 0.23 -13.98 -1.54
N LYS A 105 1.11 -14.03 -0.53
CA LYS A 105 1.50 -15.27 0.17
C LYS A 105 0.52 -15.64 1.27
N LEU A 106 -0.47 -14.81 1.55
CA LEU A 106 -1.54 -15.15 2.49
C LEU A 106 -2.38 -16.34 1.97
N PRO A 107 -2.71 -17.32 2.83
CA PRO A 107 -3.71 -18.34 2.53
C PRO A 107 -5.04 -17.73 2.08
N ALA A 108 -5.72 -18.37 1.13
CA ALA A 108 -6.96 -17.86 0.56
C ALA A 108 -8.05 -17.55 1.61
N GLY A 109 -8.14 -18.36 2.66
CA GLY A 109 -9.06 -18.13 3.78
C GLY A 109 -8.76 -16.86 4.59
N GLN A 110 -7.48 -16.49 4.73
CA GLN A 110 -7.08 -15.24 5.37
C GLN A 110 -7.32 -14.05 4.46
N LYS A 111 -6.99 -14.16 3.16
CA LYS A 111 -7.26 -13.11 2.16
C LYS A 111 -8.73 -12.70 2.18
N LYS A 112 -9.66 -13.65 2.10
CA LYS A 112 -11.10 -13.38 2.13
C LYS A 112 -11.56 -12.62 3.37
N LYS A 113 -10.92 -12.83 4.53
CA LYS A 113 -11.24 -12.13 5.78
C LYS A 113 -10.56 -10.76 5.89
N VAL A 114 -9.42 -10.58 5.22
CA VAL A 114 -8.69 -9.30 5.22
C VAL A 114 -9.31 -8.29 4.25
N MET A 115 -9.93 -8.75 3.15
CA MET A 115 -10.49 -7.86 2.13
C MET A 115 -11.53 -6.86 2.69
N PRO A 116 -12.49 -7.24 3.55
CA PRO A 116 -13.40 -6.26 4.15
C PRO A 116 -12.70 -5.21 5.02
N LEU A 117 -11.57 -5.57 5.66
CA LEU A 117 -10.78 -4.62 6.44
C LEU A 117 -10.04 -3.63 5.53
N LEU A 118 -9.50 -4.11 4.40
CA LEU A 118 -8.88 -3.25 3.38
C LEU A 118 -9.91 -2.29 2.77
N GLN A 119 -11.07 -2.81 2.39
CA GLN A 119 -12.19 -2.03 1.88
C GLN A 119 -12.56 -0.91 2.86
N LYS A 120 -12.80 -1.25 4.13
CA LYS A 120 -13.15 -0.28 5.17
C LYS A 120 -12.03 0.73 5.46
N ALA A 121 -10.77 0.27 5.44
CA ALA A 121 -9.61 1.12 5.67
C ALA A 121 -9.44 2.18 4.58
N LEU A 122 -9.74 1.83 3.34
CA LEU A 122 -9.61 2.69 2.16
C LEU A 122 -10.86 3.55 1.92
N GLY A 123 -12.00 3.22 2.54
CA GLY A 123 -13.25 3.96 2.38
C GLY A 123 -14.06 3.55 1.16
N TYR A 124 -13.83 2.35 0.62
CA TYR A 124 -14.61 1.87 -0.52
C TYR A 124 -15.93 1.24 -0.05
N ASP A 125 -17.04 1.59 -0.70
CA ASP A 125 -18.34 0.96 -0.44
C ASP A 125 -18.48 -0.40 -1.13
N THR A 126 -17.70 -0.62 -2.20
CA THR A 126 -17.73 -1.85 -3.00
C THR A 126 -16.32 -2.39 -3.21
N CYS A 127 -16.22 -3.62 -3.75
CA CYS A 127 -14.94 -4.20 -4.13
C CYS A 127 -14.39 -3.65 -5.46
N GLU A 128 -15.19 -2.88 -6.20
CA GLU A 128 -14.88 -2.42 -7.57
C GLU A 128 -13.83 -1.33 -7.61
N GLY A 129 -13.56 -0.67 -6.48
CA GLY A 129 -12.45 0.28 -6.36
C GLY A 129 -11.07 -0.36 -6.54
N CYS A 130 -10.96 -1.69 -6.48
CA CYS A 130 -9.72 -2.41 -6.79
C CYS A 130 -9.94 -3.61 -7.73
N HIS A 131 -11.10 -4.23 -7.76
CA HIS A 131 -11.36 -5.43 -8.56
C HIS A 131 -12.28 -5.15 -9.74
N VAL A 132 -12.23 -6.01 -10.76
CA VAL A 132 -13.20 -5.98 -11.86
C VAL A 132 -14.43 -6.79 -11.44
N GLU A 133 -15.62 -6.23 -11.60
CA GLU A 133 -16.88 -6.93 -11.35
C GLU A 133 -16.94 -8.24 -12.17
N GLY A 134 -17.28 -9.34 -11.51
CA GLY A 134 -17.33 -10.67 -12.14
C GLY A 134 -15.97 -11.35 -12.37
N ASP A 135 -14.84 -10.62 -12.27
CA ASP A 135 -13.49 -11.18 -12.41
C ASP A 135 -12.51 -10.61 -11.37
N PHE A 136 -12.59 -11.14 -10.15
CA PHE A 136 -11.70 -10.78 -9.04
C PHE A 136 -10.25 -11.23 -9.22
N LYS A 137 -9.94 -12.03 -10.26
CA LYS A 137 -8.58 -12.50 -10.54
C LYS A 137 -7.87 -11.58 -11.54
N LYS A 138 -8.61 -10.84 -12.36
CA LYS A 138 -8.04 -9.88 -13.29
C LYS A 138 -7.30 -8.80 -12.53
N GLU A 139 -6.00 -8.73 -12.78
CA GLU A 139 -5.14 -7.75 -12.16
C GLU A 139 -5.46 -6.34 -12.69
N THR A 140 -5.78 -5.44 -11.76
CA THR A 140 -5.99 -4.01 -12.04
C THR A 140 -4.78 -3.19 -11.63
N ARG A 141 -4.75 -1.93 -12.03
CA ARG A 141 -3.73 -0.96 -11.56
C ARG A 141 -3.78 -0.82 -10.03
N ASP A 142 -4.96 -0.71 -9.45
CA ASP A 142 -5.12 -0.46 -8.01
C ASP A 142 -4.76 -1.68 -7.17
N MET A 143 -4.95 -2.90 -7.69
CA MET A 143 -4.39 -4.10 -7.09
C MET A 143 -2.86 -4.06 -7.02
N LYS A 144 -2.17 -3.59 -8.06
CA LYS A 144 -0.71 -3.41 -8.05
C LYS A 144 -0.29 -2.39 -7.00
N ILE A 145 -0.97 -1.24 -6.95
CA ILE A 145 -0.71 -0.19 -5.96
C ILE A 145 -0.92 -0.72 -4.54
N ALA A 146 -2.02 -1.42 -4.27
CA ALA A 146 -2.30 -2.00 -2.96
C ALA A 146 -1.22 -3.01 -2.52
N ARG A 147 -0.70 -3.82 -3.45
CA ARG A 147 0.42 -4.75 -3.16
C ARG A 147 1.70 -4.01 -2.80
N GLU A 148 2.03 -2.94 -3.52
CA GLU A 148 3.22 -2.13 -3.21
C GLU A 148 3.04 -1.32 -1.93
N MET A 149 1.84 -0.81 -1.64
CA MET A 149 1.54 -0.16 -0.37
C MET A 149 1.69 -1.13 0.81
N TRP A 150 1.24 -2.37 0.63
CA TRP A 150 1.44 -3.43 1.62
C TRP A 150 2.93 -3.72 1.84
N ARG A 151 3.67 -3.94 0.76
CA ARG A 151 5.09 -4.30 0.79
C ARG A 151 5.97 -3.20 1.37
N ASN A 152 5.72 -1.94 0.99
CA ASN A 152 6.63 -0.83 1.29
C ASN A 152 6.22 -0.03 2.54
N PHE A 153 4.97 -0.14 2.99
CA PHE A 153 4.49 0.62 4.17
C PHE A 153 4.02 -0.31 5.29
N VAL A 154 3.03 -1.17 5.03
CA VAL A 154 2.41 -2.01 6.08
C VAL A 154 3.43 -2.99 6.68
N VAL A 155 4.21 -3.65 5.83
CA VAL A 155 5.21 -4.64 6.27
C VAL A 155 6.37 -3.98 7.03
N PRO A 156 7.11 -3.01 6.45
CA PRO A 156 8.35 -2.53 7.04
C PRO A 156 8.20 -1.33 7.97
N LEU A 157 7.10 -0.57 7.96
CA LEU A 157 7.00 0.67 8.74
C LEU A 157 6.18 0.53 10.02
N ARG A 158 6.55 1.27 11.04
CA ARG A 158 5.91 1.37 12.35
C ARG A 158 5.71 2.84 12.68
N SER A 159 4.69 3.12 13.47
CA SER A 159 4.56 4.45 14.08
C SER A 159 5.75 4.73 15.02
N GLU A 160 5.95 5.99 15.39
CA GLU A 160 6.95 6.44 16.36
C GLU A 160 6.90 5.65 17.68
N SER A 161 5.69 5.29 18.12
CA SER A 161 5.46 4.46 19.31
C SER A 161 5.83 2.97 19.14
N GLY A 162 6.29 2.56 17.96
CA GLY A 162 6.51 1.17 17.56
C GLY A 162 5.23 0.40 17.21
N GLY A 163 4.08 1.07 17.20
CA GLY A 163 2.79 0.51 16.81
C GLY A 163 2.78 0.06 15.34
N THR A 164 2.11 -1.05 15.06
CA THR A 164 1.96 -1.57 13.70
C THR A 164 1.06 -0.67 12.85
N LEU A 165 1.39 -0.57 11.58
CA LEU A 165 0.58 0.16 10.61
C LEU A 165 -0.28 -0.80 9.81
N PHE A 166 -1.39 -0.29 9.33
CA PHE A 166 -2.25 -0.94 8.34
C PHE A 166 -2.83 0.16 7.43
N CYS A 167 -3.62 -0.20 6.42
CA CYS A 167 -4.14 0.77 5.46
C CYS A 167 -4.89 1.93 6.12
N ASP A 168 -5.59 1.69 7.24
CA ASP A 168 -6.35 2.73 7.95
C ASP A 168 -5.47 3.73 8.69
N SER A 169 -4.22 3.36 8.98
CA SER A 169 -3.25 4.24 9.62
C SER A 169 -3.00 5.51 8.82
N CYS A 170 -3.04 5.42 7.49
CA CYS A 170 -2.84 6.56 6.60
C CYS A 170 -4.16 6.98 5.91
N HIS A 171 -5.01 6.01 5.56
CA HIS A 171 -6.24 6.28 4.81
C HIS A 171 -7.40 6.77 5.67
N ALA A 172 -7.51 6.31 6.91
CA ALA A 172 -8.64 6.65 7.79
C ALA A 172 -10.03 6.55 7.13
N GLY A 173 -10.21 5.64 6.16
CA GLY A 173 -11.45 5.51 5.39
C GLY A 173 -11.59 6.47 4.21
N ASN A 174 -10.48 7.00 3.67
CA ASN A 174 -10.47 7.87 2.49
C ASN A 174 -9.36 7.44 1.51
N GLU A 175 -9.71 7.30 0.22
CA GLU A 175 -8.77 6.97 -0.85
C GLU A 175 -7.77 8.11 -1.16
N HIS A 176 -8.15 9.35 -0.86
CA HIS A 176 -7.41 10.57 -1.15
C HIS A 176 -7.02 11.30 0.13
N VAL A 177 -5.87 10.91 0.68
CA VAL A 177 -5.42 11.34 2.01
C VAL A 177 -4.58 12.62 1.98
N LEU A 178 -4.03 12.97 0.82
CA LEU A 178 -3.09 14.07 0.65
C LEU A 178 -3.75 15.25 -0.05
N ASN A 179 -3.67 16.41 0.56
CA ASN A 179 -4.04 17.66 -0.10
C ASN A 179 -2.93 18.11 -1.05
N ARG A 180 -3.16 17.93 -2.35
CA ARG A 180 -2.19 18.32 -3.39
C ARG A 180 -2.40 19.74 -3.93
N LYS A 181 -3.41 20.48 -3.43
CA LYS A 181 -3.69 21.85 -3.90
C LYS A 181 -2.66 22.86 -3.38
N ASP A 182 -2.14 22.65 -2.17
CA ASP A 182 -1.08 23.48 -1.58
C ASP A 182 0.20 22.64 -1.40
N LYS A 183 1.16 22.83 -2.31
CA LYS A 183 2.44 22.09 -2.30
C LYS A 183 3.26 22.35 -1.04
N LYS A 184 3.21 23.58 -0.49
CA LYS A 184 4.00 23.96 0.67
C LYS A 184 3.43 23.31 1.93
N ALA A 185 2.10 23.36 2.08
CA ALA A 185 1.42 22.65 3.16
C ALA A 185 1.61 21.13 3.05
N LEU A 186 1.54 20.58 1.83
CA LEU A 186 1.80 19.16 1.60
C LEU A 186 3.22 18.77 2.00
N GLN A 187 4.24 19.54 1.61
CA GLN A 187 5.63 19.27 1.96
C GLN A 187 5.82 19.25 3.48
N ALA A 188 5.36 20.29 4.18
CA ALA A 188 5.44 20.36 5.65
C ALA A 188 4.73 19.17 6.32
N PHE A 189 3.57 18.77 5.77
CA PHE A 189 2.85 17.61 6.25
C PHE A 189 3.60 16.29 6.02
N MET A 190 4.24 16.11 4.85
CA MET A 190 5.03 14.91 4.58
C MET A 190 6.25 14.80 5.51
N GLU A 191 6.92 15.90 5.79
CA GLU A 191 8.02 15.96 6.76
C GLU A 191 7.53 15.63 8.17
N GLU A 192 6.46 16.29 8.63
CA GLU A 192 5.94 16.09 9.99
C GLU A 192 5.36 14.68 10.21
N GLU A 193 4.56 14.17 9.27
CA GLU A 193 3.84 12.92 9.46
C GLU A 193 4.60 11.70 8.94
N TYR A 194 5.27 11.78 7.79
CA TYR A 194 5.88 10.61 7.16
C TYR A 194 7.36 10.47 7.48
N GLU A 195 8.11 11.57 7.61
CA GLU A 195 9.54 11.50 7.92
C GLU A 195 9.76 11.35 9.43
N HIS A 196 9.09 12.17 10.26
CA HIS A 196 9.34 12.18 11.69
C HIS A 196 8.56 11.14 12.51
N LYS A 197 7.38 10.70 12.06
CA LYS A 197 6.52 9.78 12.84
C LYS A 197 6.56 8.33 12.39
N LEU A 198 7.32 8.01 11.34
CA LEU A 198 7.49 6.65 10.85
C LEU A 198 8.90 6.14 11.15
N SER A 199 8.97 4.89 11.59
CA SER A 199 10.22 4.18 11.83
C SER A 199 10.18 2.81 11.15
N ARG A 200 11.35 2.24 10.85
CA ARG A 200 11.40 0.88 10.30
C ARG A 200 11.18 -0.15 11.40
N ALA A 201 10.51 -1.23 11.06
CA ALA A 201 10.25 -2.37 11.94
C ALA A 201 11.54 -3.09 12.38
N ASN A 202 12.57 -3.06 11.52
CA ASN A 202 13.91 -3.58 11.82
C ASN A 202 14.79 -2.56 12.58
N LYS A 203 14.29 -1.36 12.86
CA LYS A 203 15.00 -0.25 13.51
C LYS A 203 16.23 0.25 12.76
N GLU A 204 16.34 -0.04 11.47
CA GLU A 204 17.30 0.61 10.60
C GLU A 204 16.85 2.05 10.30
N ASP A 205 17.81 2.91 9.98
CA ASP A 205 17.52 4.27 9.58
C ASP A 205 16.76 4.32 8.24
N MET A 206 15.91 5.33 8.08
CA MET A 206 15.20 5.62 6.84
C MET A 206 16.14 6.36 5.88
N GLU A 207 16.94 5.63 5.12
CA GLU A 207 17.77 6.22 4.07
C GLU A 207 16.96 6.52 2.80
N CYS A 208 17.48 7.36 1.90
CA CYS A 208 16.85 7.67 0.61
C CYS A 208 16.42 6.42 -0.17
N GLY A 209 17.23 5.35 -0.15
CA GLY A 209 16.90 4.08 -0.79
C GLY A 209 15.71 3.35 -0.15
N THR A 210 15.43 3.60 1.13
CA THR A 210 14.29 2.96 1.80
C THR A 210 12.96 3.37 1.16
N CYS A 211 12.84 4.62 0.71
CA CYS A 211 11.63 5.14 0.08
C CYS A 211 11.71 5.12 -1.46
N HIS A 212 12.90 5.30 -2.03
CA HIS A 212 13.08 5.41 -3.48
C HIS A 212 13.61 4.12 -4.13
N GLY A 213 13.86 3.06 -3.35
CA GLY A 213 14.41 1.80 -3.81
C GLY A 213 15.94 1.80 -3.81
N ASP A 214 16.55 1.89 -4.98
CA ASP A 214 18.01 1.93 -5.04
C ASP A 214 18.55 3.18 -4.36
N ALA A 215 19.70 3.05 -3.68
CA ALA A 215 20.39 4.19 -3.12
C ALA A 215 20.57 5.22 -4.24
N MET A 216 19.98 6.41 -4.07
CA MET A 216 20.01 7.48 -5.07
C MET A 216 21.44 7.59 -5.59
N GLU A 217 21.67 7.31 -6.87
CA GLU A 217 23.02 7.36 -7.44
C GLU A 217 23.47 8.83 -7.42
N THR A 218 24.06 9.27 -6.31
CA THR A 218 24.46 10.67 -6.11
C THR A 218 25.41 11.10 -7.23
N LYS A 219 26.19 10.17 -7.77
CA LYS A 219 27.06 10.37 -8.94
C LYS A 219 26.30 10.84 -10.20
N ILE A 220 25.08 10.36 -10.43
CA ILE A 220 24.25 10.81 -11.55
C ILE A 220 23.81 12.25 -11.31
N ILE A 221 23.38 12.58 -10.09
CA ILE A 221 22.95 13.93 -9.71
C ILE A 221 24.14 14.91 -9.75
N GLU A 222 25.28 14.56 -9.15
CA GLU A 222 26.53 15.34 -9.18
C GLU A 222 26.94 15.67 -10.62
N LYS A 223 26.83 14.71 -11.54
CA LYS A 223 27.16 14.88 -12.96
C LYS A 223 26.13 15.73 -13.72
N LEU A 224 24.84 15.55 -13.46
CA LEU A 224 23.76 16.30 -14.13
C LEU A 224 23.66 17.75 -13.64
N TRP A 225 23.93 17.98 -12.36
CA TRP A 225 23.74 19.27 -11.69
C TRP A 225 25.05 20.04 -11.47
N ASN A 226 26.18 19.43 -11.85
CA ASN A 226 27.50 20.05 -11.81
C ASN A 226 27.86 20.62 -10.42
N ILE A 227 27.48 19.90 -9.37
CA ILE A 227 27.75 20.31 -7.98
C ILE A 227 29.26 20.18 -7.76
N PRO A 228 29.98 21.28 -7.48
CA PRO A 228 31.42 21.23 -7.25
C PRO A 228 31.74 20.38 -6.02
N LYS A 229 32.76 19.54 -6.14
CA LYS A 229 33.29 18.69 -5.07
C LYS A 229 33.86 19.51 -3.91
#